data_AF-A0A2N2P4G4-F1
#
_entry.id   AF-A0A2N2P4G4-F1
#
_cell.length_a   1.000
_cell.length_b   1.000
_cell.length_c   1.000
_cell.angle_alpha   90.00
_cell.angle_beta   90.00
_cell.angle_gamma   90.00
#
_symmetry.space_group_name_H-M   'P 1'
#
loop_
_entity.id
_entity.type
_entity.pdbx_description
1 polymer ?
#
loop_
_entity_poly.entity_id
_entity_poly.type
_entity_poly.pdbx_seq_one_letter_code
_entity_poly.pdbx_strand_id
1 'polypeptide(L)'
;MKYSTKKFDKEGFCQKLVNFLDKAEGIGRETKFVQRKSRISGLVFLKTMIFGFMEDPQASLTDLARQSYTLGVVVNPQAIHERINRYAVEFMKCMFLHAFEQFKNK
;
A
#
# COMPACT_ATOMS: atom_id res chain seq x y z
N MET A 1 5.20 -39.06 -17.88
CA MET A 1 5.77 -37.86 -17.22
C MET A 1 4.61 -37.01 -16.70
N LYS A 2 4.26 -37.11 -15.41
CA LYS A 2 3.13 -36.36 -14.83
C LYS A 2 3.67 -35.02 -14.31
N TYR A 3 3.34 -33.92 -14.98
CA TYR A 3 3.58 -32.58 -14.45
C TYR A 3 2.62 -32.36 -13.28
N SER A 4 3.15 -32.38 -12.05
CA SER A 4 2.42 -31.99 -10.86
C SER A 4 2.41 -30.47 -10.77
N THR A 5 1.42 -29.83 -11.37
CA THR A 5 1.14 -28.41 -11.13
C THR A 5 0.61 -28.29 -9.70
N LYS A 6 1.46 -27.84 -8.76
CA LYS A 6 1.00 -27.39 -7.44
C LYS A 6 -0.10 -26.36 -7.66
N LYS A 7 -1.33 -26.69 -7.23
CA LYS A 7 -2.47 -25.77 -7.27
C LYS A 7 -2.12 -24.57 -6.37
N PHE A 8 -2.14 -23.37 -6.94
CA PHE A 8 -1.94 -22.13 -6.17
C PHE A 8 -3.07 -21.98 -5.16
N ASP A 9 -2.72 -21.84 -3.88
CA ASP A 9 -3.69 -21.57 -2.81
C ASP A 9 -4.15 -20.11 -2.89
N LYS A 10 -5.20 -19.89 -3.69
CA LYS A 10 -5.80 -18.57 -3.89
C LYS A 10 -6.37 -18.01 -2.60
N GLU A 11 -7.01 -18.84 -1.79
CA GLU A 11 -7.70 -18.41 -0.56
C GLU A 11 -6.68 -17.96 0.50
N GLY A 12 -5.66 -18.78 0.76
CA GLY A 12 -4.59 -18.42 1.69
C GLY A 12 -3.83 -17.18 1.26
N PHE A 13 -3.59 -17.01 -0.04
CA PHE A 13 -2.97 -15.79 -0.56
C PHE A 13 -3.86 -14.55 -0.38
N CYS A 14 -5.15 -14.64 -0.73
CA CYS A 14 -6.10 -13.54 -0.53
C CYS A 14 -6.18 -13.13 0.94
N GLN A 15 -6.19 -14.10 1.87
CA GLN A 15 -6.22 -13.81 3.31
C GLN A 15 -4.97 -13.06 3.77
N LYS A 16 -3.78 -13.49 3.34
CA LYS A 16 -2.52 -12.77 3.62
C LYS A 16 -2.55 -11.33 3.11
N LEU A 17 -3.15 -11.13 1.93
CA LEU A 17 -3.26 -9.82 1.31
C LEU A 17 -4.22 -8.90 2.08
N VAL A 18 -5.35 -9.43 2.56
CA VAL A 18 -6.27 -8.71 3.46
C VAL A 18 -5.55 -8.33 4.75
N ASN A 19 -4.88 -9.27 5.42
CA ASN A 19 -4.16 -9.02 6.67
C ASN A 19 -3.10 -7.92 6.51
N PHE A 20 -2.35 -7.95 5.41
CA PHE A 20 -1.35 -6.93 5.08
C PHE A 20 -1.99 -5.54 4.96
N LEU A 21 -3.09 -5.42 4.22
CA LEU A 21 -3.77 -4.13 3.99
C LEU A 21 -4.45 -3.59 5.26
N ASP A 22 -5.07 -4.45 6.06
CA ASP A 22 -5.78 -4.06 7.29
C ASP A 22 -4.85 -3.41 8.32
N LYS A 23 -3.56 -3.76 8.30
CA LYS A 23 -2.57 -3.22 9.24
C LYS A 23 -2.19 -1.76 8.94
N ALA A 24 -2.53 -1.23 7.76
CA ALA A 24 -2.12 0.10 7.29
C ALA A 24 -2.57 1.24 8.21
N GLU A 25 -3.81 1.23 8.72
CA GLU A 25 -4.28 2.29 9.62
C GLU A 25 -3.60 2.25 10.99
N GLY A 26 -3.29 1.04 11.49
CA GLY A 26 -2.56 0.86 12.75
C GLY A 26 -1.13 1.38 12.65
N ILE A 27 -0.37 0.89 11.66
CA ILE A 27 1.02 1.32 11.43
C ILE A 27 1.07 2.81 11.08
N GLY A 28 0.07 3.33 10.35
CA GLY A 28 -0.03 4.76 10.06
C GLY A 28 -0.09 5.64 11.31
N ARG A 29 -0.77 5.17 12.37
CA ARG A 29 -0.81 5.88 13.66
C ARG A 29 0.50 5.72 14.44
N GLU A 30 1.03 4.50 14.51
CA GLU A 30 2.28 4.18 15.22
C GLU A 30 3.46 5.01 14.68
N THR A 31 3.55 5.17 13.36
CA THR A 31 4.59 5.95 12.66
C THR A 31 4.29 7.45 12.57
N LYS A 32 3.19 7.91 13.16
CA LYS A 32 2.68 9.31 13.11
C LYS A 32 2.39 9.83 11.70
N PHE A 33 2.31 8.95 10.70
CA PHE A 33 1.89 9.31 9.35
C PHE A 33 0.41 9.75 9.30
N VAL A 34 -0.45 9.08 10.07
CA VAL A 34 -1.86 9.43 10.26
C VAL A 34 -2.08 9.82 11.72
N GLN A 35 -2.27 11.12 11.96
CA GLN A 35 -2.55 11.66 13.31
C GLN A 35 -3.97 12.19 13.45
N ARG A 36 -4.63 12.51 12.33
CA ARG A 36 -6.02 12.96 12.27
C ARG A 36 -6.74 12.33 11.09
N LYS A 37 -8.06 12.32 11.14
CA LYS A 37 -8.89 11.91 10.00
C LYS A 37 -8.60 12.84 8.82
N SER A 38 -8.25 12.26 7.67
CA SER A 38 -7.96 13.00 6.44
C SER A 38 -8.35 12.17 5.23
N ARG A 39 -8.50 12.81 4.06
CA ARG A 39 -8.86 12.11 2.81
C ARG A 39 -7.84 11.05 2.42
N ILE A 40 -6.55 11.33 2.65
CA ILE A 40 -5.45 10.38 2.42
C ILE A 40 -5.19 9.64 3.73
N SER A 41 -5.86 8.51 3.92
CA SER A 41 -5.62 7.60 5.05
C SER A 41 -4.34 6.76 4.83
N GLY A 42 -3.95 5.97 5.82
CA GLY A 42 -2.81 5.05 5.70
C GLY A 42 -3.03 4.05 4.56
N LEU A 43 -4.22 3.43 4.53
CA LEU A 43 -4.59 2.47 3.50
C LEU A 43 -4.65 3.09 2.10
N VAL A 44 -5.24 4.29 1.97
CA VAL A 44 -5.33 4.99 0.68
C VAL A 44 -3.92 5.29 0.16
N PHE A 45 -3.07 5.89 0.98
CA PHE A 45 -1.70 6.23 0.59
C PHE A 45 -0.91 4.99 0.17
N LEU A 46 -0.96 3.91 0.96
CA LEU A 46 -0.29 2.66 0.67
C LEU A 46 -0.69 2.09 -0.69
N LYS A 47 -2.00 1.99 -0.95
CA LYS A 47 -2.54 1.50 -2.23
C LYS A 47 -2.14 2.41 -3.39
N THR A 48 -2.19 3.73 -3.20
CA THR A 48 -1.75 4.69 -4.22
C THR A 48 -0.28 4.48 -4.59
N MET A 49 0.62 4.34 -3.61
CA MET A 49 2.04 4.10 -3.88
C MET A 49 2.24 2.74 -4.58
N ILE A 50 1.69 1.66 -4.04
CA ILE A 50 1.89 0.31 -4.60
C ILE A 50 1.34 0.24 -6.02
N PHE A 51 0.08 0.63 -6.24
CA PHE A 51 -0.54 0.48 -7.55
C PHE A 51 0.03 1.47 -8.57
N GLY A 52 0.33 2.69 -8.17
CA GLY A 52 0.96 3.67 -9.06
C GLY A 52 2.31 3.19 -9.56
N PHE A 53 3.19 2.71 -8.67
CA PHE A 53 4.51 2.20 -9.06
C PHE A 53 4.49 0.81 -9.70
N MET A 54 3.42 0.02 -9.50
CA MET A 54 3.20 -1.22 -10.25
C MET A 54 2.78 -0.95 -11.69
N GLU A 55 1.97 0.09 -11.93
CA GLU A 55 1.54 0.49 -13.27
C GLU A 55 2.68 1.18 -14.04
N ASP A 56 3.35 2.13 -13.39
CA ASP A 56 4.52 2.82 -13.94
C ASP A 56 5.60 3.01 -12.85
N PRO A 57 6.78 2.35 -12.97
CA PRO A 57 7.89 2.54 -12.05
C PRO A 57 8.41 3.99 -11.96
N GLN A 58 8.09 4.84 -12.92
CA GLN A 58 8.43 6.27 -12.96
C GLN A 58 7.20 7.18 -12.74
N ALA A 59 6.11 6.63 -12.17
CA ALA A 59 4.86 7.35 -11.95
C ALA A 59 5.07 8.75 -11.36
N SER A 60 4.52 9.77 -12.04
CA SER A 60 4.59 11.14 -11.57
C SER A 60 3.60 11.39 -10.42
N LEU A 61 3.71 12.53 -9.74
CA LEU A 61 2.70 12.94 -8.74
C LEU A 61 1.29 13.05 -9.34
N THR A 62 1.18 13.38 -10.63
CA THR A 62 -0.09 13.42 -11.37
C THR A 62 -0.67 12.03 -11.54
N ASP A 63 0.17 11.04 -11.86
CA ASP A 63 -0.27 9.64 -11.99
C ASP A 63 -0.67 9.06 -10.64
N LEU A 64 0.07 9.38 -9.57
CA LEU A 64 -0.30 8.99 -8.20
C LEU A 64 -1.63 9.65 -7.74
N ALA A 65 -1.85 10.92 -8.09
CA ALA A 65 -3.14 11.56 -7.82
C ALA A 65 -4.29 10.89 -8.62
N ARG A 66 -4.06 10.56 -9.89
CA ARG A 66 -5.01 9.76 -10.68
C ARG A 66 -5.28 8.40 -10.04
N GLN A 67 -4.25 7.74 -9.52
CA GLN A 67 -4.41 6.47 -8.85
C GLN A 67 -5.18 6.59 -7.52
N SER A 68 -5.04 7.68 -6.78
CA SER A 68 -5.91 7.92 -5.62
C SER A 68 -7.38 8.13 -6.02
N TYR A 69 -7.64 8.71 -7.21
CA TYR A 69 -8.98 8.88 -7.75
C TYR A 69 -9.64 7.53 -8.07
N THR A 70 -8.90 6.55 -8.61
CA THR A 70 -9.43 5.19 -8.85
C THR A 70 -9.82 4.47 -7.56
N LEU A 71 -9.24 4.89 -6.42
CA LEU A 71 -9.59 4.43 -5.07
C LEU A 71 -10.74 5.23 -4.43
N GLY A 72 -11.38 6.15 -5.18
CA GLY A 72 -12.48 6.98 -4.71
C GLY A 72 -12.06 8.23 -3.94
N VAL A 73 -10.77 8.59 -3.95
CA VAL A 73 -10.23 9.73 -3.20
C VAL A 73 -9.74 10.82 -4.16
N VAL A 74 -10.45 11.93 -4.20
CA VAL A 74 -10.08 13.09 -5.03
C VAL A 74 -9.08 13.97 -4.29
N VAL A 75 -7.84 14.00 -4.78
CA VAL A 75 -6.77 14.90 -4.33
C VAL A 75 -5.99 15.44 -5.53
N ASN A 76 -5.28 16.55 -5.32
CA ASN A 76 -4.37 17.11 -6.32
C ASN A 76 -2.95 16.53 -6.13
N PRO A 77 -2.05 16.69 -7.12
CA PRO A 77 -0.66 16.21 -7.02
C PRO A 77 0.10 16.79 -5.82
N GLN A 78 -0.18 18.05 -5.47
CA GLN A 78 0.44 18.74 -4.33
C GLN A 78 0.11 18.05 -3.00
N ALA A 79 -1.12 17.59 -2.80
CA ALA A 79 -1.53 16.89 -1.60
C ALA A 79 -0.85 15.53 -1.44
N ILE A 80 -0.50 14.86 -2.55
CA ILE A 80 0.35 13.66 -2.53
C ILE A 80 1.77 14.03 -2.14
N HIS A 81 2.34 15.06 -2.76
CA HIS A 81 3.69 15.54 -2.46
C HIS A 81 3.88 15.91 -0.98
N GLU A 82 2.93 16.63 -0.38
CA GLU A 82 2.95 17.00 1.04
C GLU A 82 2.91 15.78 1.98
N ARG A 83 2.34 14.66 1.51
CA ARG A 83 2.34 13.40 2.24
C ARG A 83 3.68 12.68 2.15
N ILE A 84 4.48 12.92 1.11
CA ILE A 84 5.80 12.33 0.98
C ILE A 84 6.77 13.11 1.88
N ASN A 85 6.87 12.64 3.12
CA ASN A 85 7.74 13.20 4.14
C ASN A 85 8.34 12.07 5.01
N ARG A 86 9.12 12.43 6.02
CA ARG A 86 9.79 11.46 6.91
C ARG A 86 8.83 10.44 7.55
N TYR A 87 7.59 10.84 7.86
CA TYR A 87 6.61 9.94 8.48
C TYR A 87 6.06 8.94 7.47
N ALA A 88 5.86 9.35 6.21
CA ALA A 88 5.48 8.43 5.14
C ALA A 88 6.59 7.42 4.82
N VAL A 89 7.85 7.85 4.85
CA VAL A 89 8.99 6.93 4.67
C VAL A 89 8.99 5.87 5.77
N GLU A 90 8.80 6.28 7.03
CA GLU A 90 8.74 5.33 8.15
C GLU A 90 7.53 4.40 8.05
N PHE A 91 6.36 4.94 7.71
CA PHE A 91 5.15 4.18 7.42
C PHE A 91 5.39 3.09 6.36
N MET A 92 5.96 3.46 5.20
CA MET A 92 6.22 2.52 4.11
C MET A 92 7.24 1.45 4.51
N LYS A 93 8.30 1.80 5.25
CA LYS A 93 9.26 0.82 5.79
C LYS A 93 8.57 -0.21 6.69
N CYS A 94 7.77 0.23 7.65
CA CYS A 94 7.03 -0.66 8.54
C CYS A 94 6.04 -1.55 7.76
N MET A 95 5.34 -1.00 6.77
CA MET A 95 4.47 -1.80 5.90
C MET A 95 5.25 -2.86 5.13
N PHE A 96 6.41 -2.53 4.55
CA PHE A 96 7.22 -3.52 3.83
C PHE A 96 7.81 -4.60 4.75
N LEU A 97 8.21 -4.25 5.97
CA LEU A 97 8.60 -5.24 7.00
C LEU A 97 7.43 -6.19 7.32
N HIS A 98 6.23 -5.64 7.51
CA HIS A 98 5.03 -6.44 7.73
C HIS A 98 4.69 -7.32 6.51
N ALA A 99 4.88 -6.83 5.28
CA ALA A 99 4.71 -7.63 4.07
C ALA A 99 5.66 -8.84 4.07
N PHE A 100 6.91 -8.67 4.47
CA PHE A 100 7.83 -9.81 4.59
C PHE A 100 7.34 -10.85 5.61
N GLU A 101 6.68 -10.44 6.69
CA GLU A 101 6.09 -11.39 7.64
C GLU A 101 4.88 -12.14 7.05
N GLN A 102 4.01 -11.44 6.32
CA GLN A 102 2.80 -12.04 5.74
C GLN A 102 3.11 -12.97 4.55
N PHE A 103 4.05 -12.58 3.69
CA PHE A 103 4.32 -13.24 2.41
C PHE A 103 5.58 -14.10 2.38
N LYS A 104 6.32 -14.25 3.50
CA LYS A 104 7.40 -15.23 3.59
C LYS A 104 6.86 -16.64 3.29
N ASN A 105 7.35 -17.21 2.20
CA ASN A 105 7.17 -18.63 1.89
C ASN A 105 8.05 -19.43 2.85
N LYS A 106 7.44 -20.25 3.72
CA LYS A 106 8.11 -21.43 4.27
C LYS A 106 7.91 -22.59 3.29
#